data_AF-H1UWY0-F1
#
_entry.id   AF-H1UWY0-F1
#
_cell.length_a   1.000
_cell.length_b   1.000
_cell.length_c   1.000
_cell.angle_alpha   90.00
_cell.angle_beta   90.00
_cell.angle_gamma   90.00
#
_symmetry.space_group_name_H-M   'P 1'
#
loop_
_entity.id
_entity.type
_entity.pdbx_description
1 polymer ?
#
loop_
_entity_poly.entity_id
_entity_poly.type
_entity_poly.pdbx_seq_one_letter_code
_entity_poly.pdbx_strand_id
1 'polypeptide(L)'
;MVVMATGYKRPSLEFLPEDCFNDPYAPPNWYIQTFPPNHPSISAINCTYVAAIGTVGNWHIGIYTRILLMFLIDPMTRPHPFWMKAWIEMTKLLKSAAPTGAFDFFTYLELLWWFAFSVTFNPFRWKWAFFVFFGLGFMLPKRVVEVESRIRNGMGFQDEVGRDVGHSI
;
A
#
# COMPACT_ATOMS: atom_id res chain seq x y z
N MET A 1 25.13 13.40 36.17
CA MET A 1 24.04 12.76 35.39
C MET A 1 24.51 12.66 33.95
N VAL A 2 24.45 11.47 33.35
CA VAL A 2 24.83 11.25 31.95
C VAL A 2 23.56 10.83 31.21
N VAL A 3 23.27 11.50 30.10
CA VAL A 3 22.13 11.19 29.24
C VAL A 3 22.67 10.68 27.91
N MET A 4 22.33 9.43 27.57
CA MET A 4 22.70 8.82 26.30
C MET A 4 21.62 9.11 25.25
N ALA A 5 21.80 10.19 24.50
CA ALA A 5 20.89 10.61 23.42
C ALA A 5 21.27 10.00 22.05
N THR A 6 21.50 8.69 22.00
CA THR A 6 21.98 7.98 20.78
C THR A 6 20.87 7.64 19.78
N GLY A 7 19.63 8.08 20.03
CA GLY A 7 18.48 7.83 19.16
C GLY A 7 17.93 6.40 19.26
N TYR A 8 17.18 5.99 18.24
CA TYR A 8 16.51 4.68 18.15
C TYR A 8 16.95 3.93 16.90
N LYS A 9 16.98 2.60 16.99
CA LYS A 9 17.10 1.73 15.81
C LYS A 9 15.70 1.46 15.25
N ARG A 10 15.62 1.24 13.94
CA ARG A 10 14.37 0.79 13.32
C ARG A 10 13.99 -0.59 13.89
N PRO A 11 12.72 -0.82 14.27
CA PRO A 11 12.27 -2.13 14.70
C PRO A 11 12.42 -3.14 13.56
N SER A 12 12.74 -4.40 13.92
CA SER A 12 12.76 -5.48 12.95
C SER A 12 11.36 -5.72 12.39
N LEU A 13 11.29 -6.04 11.09
CA LEU A 13 10.06 -6.46 10.42
C LEU A 13 10.00 -7.99 10.23
N GLU A 14 10.95 -8.76 10.76
CA GLU A 14 11.10 -10.21 10.58
C GLU A 14 9.90 -11.05 11.07
N PHE A 15 8.95 -10.43 11.79
CA PHE A 15 7.67 -11.07 12.13
C PHE A 15 6.71 -11.19 10.95
N LEU A 16 6.99 -10.51 9.83
CA LEU A 16 6.22 -10.61 8.59
C LEU A 16 6.63 -11.87 7.78
N PRO A 17 5.78 -12.33 6.85
CA PRO A 17 6.11 -13.46 5.97
C PRO A 17 7.44 -13.25 5.24
N GLU A 18 8.23 -14.32 5.09
CA GLU A 18 9.59 -14.24 4.53
C GLU A 18 9.63 -13.65 3.12
N ASP A 19 8.63 -13.96 2.30
CA ASP A 19 8.56 -13.50 0.92
C ASP A 19 8.27 -11.99 0.77
N CYS A 20 7.96 -11.30 1.88
CA CYS A 20 7.97 -9.83 1.95
C CYS A 20 9.37 -9.23 1.72
N PHE A 21 10.43 -10.01 2.01
CA PHE A 21 11.83 -9.56 2.01
C PHE A 21 12.62 -10.05 0.78
N ASN A 22 11.95 -10.66 -0.20
CA ASN A 22 12.59 -11.13 -1.41
C ASN A 22 13.06 -9.97 -2.30
N ASP A 23 14.35 -9.96 -2.64
CA ASP A 23 14.92 -9.02 -3.61
C ASP A 23 14.29 -9.22 -5.02
N PRO A 24 14.14 -8.15 -5.82
CA PRO A 24 14.50 -6.74 -5.58
C PRO A 24 13.38 -5.90 -4.92
N TYR A 25 12.40 -6.56 -4.31
CA TYR A 25 11.15 -5.97 -3.80
C TYR A 25 11.06 -6.00 -2.25
N ALA A 26 12.20 -5.97 -1.57
CA ALA A 26 12.29 -5.79 -0.12
C ALA A 26 12.15 -4.30 0.29
N PRO A 27 11.84 -3.98 1.57
CA PRO A 27 11.86 -2.59 2.06
C PRO A 27 13.19 -1.89 1.75
N PRO A 28 13.18 -0.61 1.34
CA PRO A 28 12.04 0.31 1.21
C PRO A 28 11.26 0.21 -0.11
N ASN A 29 11.59 -0.74 -0.99
CA ASN A 29 11.06 -0.87 -2.35
C ASN A 29 9.72 -1.62 -2.39
N TRP A 30 8.77 -1.21 -1.56
CA TRP A 30 7.41 -1.74 -1.53
C TRP A 30 6.44 -0.89 -2.34
N TYR A 31 5.29 -1.47 -2.68
CA TYR A 31 4.27 -0.77 -3.43
C TYR A 31 3.75 0.41 -2.61
N ILE A 32 3.74 1.59 -3.23
CA ILE A 32 3.51 2.87 -2.55
C ILE A 32 4.24 2.97 -1.20
N GLN A 33 5.43 2.35 -1.14
CA GLN A 33 6.39 2.33 -0.04
C GLN A 33 5.95 1.55 1.22
N THR A 34 4.74 1.02 1.28
CA THR A 34 4.19 0.41 2.50
C THR A 34 3.58 -0.98 2.31
N PHE A 35 3.16 -1.36 1.09
CA PHE A 35 2.53 -2.66 0.83
C PHE A 35 3.52 -3.63 0.17
N PRO A 36 3.82 -4.79 0.79
CA PRO A 36 4.57 -5.86 0.12
C PRO A 36 3.80 -6.35 -1.11
N PRO A 37 4.45 -6.55 -2.28
CA PRO A 37 3.75 -6.94 -3.52
C PRO A 37 2.95 -8.25 -3.44
N ASN A 38 3.38 -9.20 -2.61
CA ASN A 38 2.70 -10.48 -2.44
C ASN A 38 1.61 -10.42 -1.36
N HIS A 39 1.69 -9.46 -0.44
CA HIS A 39 0.80 -9.34 0.72
C HIS A 39 0.08 -7.99 0.78
N PRO A 40 -0.91 -7.75 -0.11
CA PRO A 40 -1.68 -6.50 -0.10
C PRO A 40 -2.56 -6.34 1.15
N SER A 41 -2.76 -7.38 1.96
CA SER A 41 -3.39 -7.27 3.29
C SER A 41 -2.47 -6.72 4.38
N ILE A 42 -1.19 -6.49 4.08
CA ILE A 42 -0.20 -5.98 5.04
C ILE A 42 0.23 -4.59 4.61
N SER A 43 0.29 -3.66 5.57
CA SER A 43 0.81 -2.31 5.35
C SER A 43 1.75 -1.94 6.50
N ALA A 44 3.02 -1.72 6.17
CA ALA A 44 4.04 -1.28 7.10
C ALA A 44 4.15 0.24 7.08
N ILE A 45 3.37 0.89 7.93
CA ILE A 45 3.21 2.34 7.89
C ILE A 45 4.32 3.00 8.72
N ASN A 46 5.04 3.94 8.11
CA ASN A 46 6.08 4.75 8.77
C ASN A 46 7.26 3.95 9.37
N CYS A 47 7.47 2.72 8.93
CA CYS A 47 8.57 1.86 9.41
C CYS A 47 9.47 1.31 8.29
N THR A 48 9.12 1.53 7.01
CA THR A 48 9.94 1.13 5.86
C THR A 48 10.88 2.24 5.37
N TYR A 49 10.63 3.50 5.73
CA TYR A 49 11.24 4.67 5.11
C TYR A 49 12.45 5.25 5.86
N VAL A 50 13.58 5.47 5.17
CA VAL A 50 14.92 5.69 5.79
C VAL A 50 15.23 7.17 6.09
N ALA A 51 14.56 8.14 5.46
CA ALA A 51 14.96 9.55 5.56
C ALA A 51 13.86 10.63 5.55
N ALA A 52 12.57 10.28 5.50
CA ALA A 52 11.47 11.25 5.47
C ALA A 52 11.01 11.56 6.88
N ILE A 53 11.01 12.84 7.19
CA ILE A 53 10.51 13.42 8.42
C ILE A 53 8.99 13.19 8.48
N GLY A 54 8.46 12.95 9.67
CA GLY A 54 7.02 12.85 9.97
C GLY A 54 6.21 14.13 9.72
N THR A 55 6.68 15.04 8.86
CA THR A 55 6.07 16.32 8.46
C THR A 55 4.71 16.15 7.77
N VAL A 56 4.30 14.92 7.46
CA VAL A 56 3.02 14.62 6.79
C VAL A 56 2.26 13.44 7.40
N GLY A 57 2.60 13.08 8.64
CA GLY A 57 2.19 11.83 9.28
C GLY A 57 0.70 11.54 9.16
N ASN A 58 -0.19 12.47 9.50
CA ASN A 58 -1.63 12.19 9.52
C ASN A 58 -2.23 11.89 8.13
N TRP A 59 -1.77 12.56 7.07
CA TRP A 59 -2.38 12.46 5.75
C TRP A 59 -1.96 11.17 5.04
N HIS A 60 -0.66 10.87 5.00
CA HIS A 60 -0.15 9.65 4.38
C HIS A 60 -0.52 8.40 5.19
N ILE A 61 -0.33 8.43 6.51
CA ILE A 61 -0.73 7.30 7.39
C ILE A 61 -2.23 7.05 7.25
N GLY A 62 -3.03 8.12 7.24
CA GLY A 62 -4.47 8.04 7.06
C GLY A 62 -4.88 7.43 5.72
N ILE A 63 -4.28 7.89 4.61
CA ILE A 63 -4.57 7.36 3.28
C ILE A 63 -4.13 5.90 3.14
N TYR A 64 -2.90 5.54 3.56
CA TYR A 64 -2.42 4.16 3.52
C TYR A 64 -3.30 3.23 4.36
N THR A 65 -3.71 3.67 5.55
CA THR A 65 -4.64 2.89 6.39
C THR A 65 -5.98 2.68 5.68
N ARG A 66 -6.52 3.69 4.99
CA ARG A 66 -7.78 3.55 4.27
C ARG A 66 -7.66 2.69 3.01
N ILE A 67 -6.52 2.73 2.32
CA ILE A 67 -6.20 1.81 1.22
C ILE A 67 -6.14 0.38 1.75
N LEU A 68 -5.49 0.16 2.89
CA LEU A 68 -5.46 -1.14 3.55
C LEU A 68 -6.88 -1.62 3.88
N LEU A 69 -7.71 -0.77 4.48
CA LEU A 69 -9.11 -1.12 4.77
C LEU A 69 -9.90 -1.45 3.50
N MET A 70 -9.68 -0.72 2.41
CA MET A 70 -10.27 -1.02 1.10
C MET A 70 -9.83 -2.42 0.61
N PHE A 71 -8.54 -2.75 0.67
CA PHE A 71 -8.03 -4.07 0.28
C PHE A 71 -8.57 -5.21 1.16
N LEU A 72 -8.76 -4.96 2.46
CA LEU A 72 -9.31 -5.93 3.40
C LEU A 72 -10.81 -6.15 3.19
N ILE A 73 -11.58 -5.09 2.95
CA ILE A 73 -13.04 -5.17 2.79
C ILE A 73 -13.43 -5.66 1.39
N ASP A 74 -12.69 -5.25 0.36
CA ASP A 74 -12.98 -5.53 -1.05
C ASP A 74 -11.75 -6.09 -1.76
N PRO A 75 -11.55 -7.42 -1.75
CA PRO A 75 -10.42 -8.07 -2.40
C PRO A 75 -10.25 -7.76 -3.89
N MET A 76 -11.33 -7.39 -4.61
CA MET A 76 -11.28 -7.01 -6.04
C MET A 76 -10.50 -5.72 -6.27
N THR A 77 -10.34 -4.92 -5.23
CA THR A 77 -9.54 -3.70 -5.29
C THR A 77 -8.04 -3.98 -5.14
N ARG A 78 -7.61 -5.18 -4.75
CA ARG A 78 -6.20 -5.52 -4.58
C ARG A 78 -5.49 -5.55 -5.95
N PRO A 79 -4.40 -4.78 -6.14
CA PRO A 79 -3.63 -4.86 -7.38
C PRO A 79 -2.97 -6.23 -7.53
N HIS A 80 -2.80 -6.71 -8.77
CA HIS A 80 -2.00 -7.91 -9.06
C HIS A 80 -0.51 -7.64 -8.71
N PRO A 81 0.31 -8.62 -8.26
CA PRO A 81 1.68 -8.35 -7.81
C PRO A 81 2.53 -7.87 -8.98
N PHE A 82 2.21 -8.31 -10.20
CA PHE A 82 2.79 -7.79 -11.43
C PHE A 82 2.66 -6.27 -11.52
N TRP A 83 1.46 -5.71 -11.29
CA TRP A 83 1.23 -4.26 -11.34
C TRP A 83 1.90 -3.53 -10.19
N MET A 84 1.94 -4.15 -9.00
CA MET A 84 2.67 -3.59 -7.85
C MET A 84 4.17 -3.50 -8.13
N LYS A 85 4.75 -4.54 -8.72
CA LYS A 85 6.16 -4.60 -9.13
C LYS A 85 6.46 -3.63 -10.27
N ALA A 86 5.61 -3.56 -11.29
CA ALA A 86 5.74 -2.61 -12.39
C ALA A 86 5.71 -1.15 -11.90
N TRP A 87 4.86 -0.85 -10.92
CA TRP A 87 4.83 0.44 -10.24
C TRP A 87 6.16 0.73 -9.53
N ILE A 88 6.68 -0.23 -8.75
CA ILE A 88 7.97 -0.09 -8.06
C ILE A 88 9.08 0.21 -9.07
N GLU A 89 9.18 -0.55 -10.16
CA GLU A 89 10.21 -0.33 -11.17
C GLU A 89 10.07 1.03 -11.88
N MET A 90 8.85 1.43 -12.22
CA MET A 90 8.58 2.77 -12.78
C MET A 90 9.03 3.88 -11.82
N THR A 91 8.69 3.78 -10.53
CA THR A 91 9.09 4.79 -9.53
C THR A 91 10.58 4.80 -9.28
N LYS A 92 11.26 3.64 -9.27
CA LYS A 92 12.73 3.56 -9.20
C LYS A 92 13.39 4.25 -10.39
N LEU A 93 12.90 3.99 -11.61
CA LEU A 93 13.43 4.61 -12.82
C LEU A 93 13.27 6.13 -12.78
N LEU A 94 12.08 6.62 -12.43
CA LEU A 94 11.80 8.06 -12.33
C LEU A 94 12.65 8.73 -11.25
N LYS A 95 12.86 8.07 -10.11
CA LYS A 95 13.78 8.57 -9.06
C LYS A 95 15.22 8.62 -9.54
N SER A 96 15.68 7.62 -10.28
CA SER A 96 17.05 7.60 -10.81
C SER A 96 17.29 8.69 -11.88
N ALA A 97 16.23 9.11 -12.58
CA ALA A 97 16.28 10.17 -13.58
C ALA A 97 16.10 11.59 -13.00
N ALA A 98 15.73 11.72 -11.71
CA ALA A 98 15.48 13.01 -11.09
C ALA A 98 16.80 13.69 -10.67
N PRO A 99 16.99 14.98 -10.99
CA PRO A 99 18.21 15.72 -10.63
C PRO A 99 18.33 16.00 -9.12
N THR A 100 17.24 15.88 -8.37
CA THR A 100 17.20 16.04 -6.92
C THR A 100 17.31 14.67 -6.24
N GLY A 101 18.44 14.42 -5.58
CA GLY A 101 18.64 13.19 -4.81
C GLY A 101 17.58 13.02 -3.72
N ALA A 102 16.82 11.93 -3.77
CA ALA A 102 16.07 11.30 -2.67
C ALA A 102 15.17 12.17 -1.75
N PHE A 103 14.82 13.41 -2.11
CA PHE A 103 14.02 14.27 -1.23
C PHE A 103 12.52 14.12 -1.45
N ASP A 104 11.82 13.74 -0.36
CA ASP A 104 10.47 14.05 0.17
C ASP A 104 9.29 14.46 -0.75
N PHE A 105 9.50 14.93 -1.98
CA PHE A 105 8.46 15.33 -2.93
C PHE A 105 7.88 14.14 -3.72
N PHE A 106 8.66 13.07 -3.89
CA PHE A 106 8.20 11.90 -4.64
C PHE A 106 7.08 11.15 -3.93
N THR A 107 6.94 11.22 -2.60
CA THR A 107 5.86 10.53 -1.85
C THR A 107 4.47 11.07 -2.18
N TYR A 108 4.29 12.40 -2.22
CA TYR A 108 3.01 13.02 -2.58
C TYR A 108 2.64 12.79 -4.03
N LEU A 109 3.61 12.99 -4.93
CA LEU A 109 3.40 12.79 -6.36
C LEU A 109 3.13 11.32 -6.66
N GLU A 110 3.86 10.40 -6.00
CA GLU A 110 3.59 8.96 -6.09
C GLU A 110 2.18 8.62 -5.60
N LEU A 111 1.69 9.24 -4.53
CA LEU A 111 0.34 8.97 -4.04
C LEU A 111 -0.74 9.53 -4.98
N LEU A 112 -0.54 10.74 -5.52
CA LEU A 112 -1.45 11.35 -6.49
C LEU A 112 -1.43 10.61 -7.83
N TRP A 113 -0.26 10.22 -8.32
CA TRP A 113 -0.12 9.38 -9.51
C TRP A 113 -0.69 8.00 -9.25
N TRP A 114 -0.40 7.39 -8.10
CA TRP A 114 -0.96 6.09 -7.75
C TRP A 114 -2.47 6.16 -7.83
N PHE A 115 -3.07 7.20 -7.28
CA PHE A 115 -4.51 7.38 -7.37
C PHE A 115 -4.96 7.55 -8.83
N ALA A 116 -4.32 8.43 -9.59
CA ALA A 116 -4.65 8.64 -11.00
C ALA A 116 -4.58 7.34 -11.81
N PHE A 117 -3.56 6.50 -11.62
CA PHE A 117 -3.42 5.21 -12.30
C PHE A 117 -4.37 4.17 -11.68
N SER A 118 -4.27 3.90 -10.38
CA SER A 118 -5.04 2.84 -9.72
C SER A 118 -6.54 3.04 -9.77
N VAL A 119 -7.03 4.28 -9.69
CA VAL A 119 -8.47 4.56 -9.81
C VAL A 119 -8.86 4.51 -11.27
N THR A 120 -8.24 5.27 -12.17
CA THR A 120 -8.66 5.31 -13.59
C THR A 120 -8.71 3.93 -14.26
N PHE A 121 -7.76 3.03 -13.95
CA PHE A 121 -7.69 1.71 -14.57
C PHE A 121 -8.56 0.63 -13.91
N ASN A 122 -9.05 0.83 -12.68
CA ASN A 122 -9.92 -0.14 -12.01
C ASN A 122 -11.24 0.51 -11.56
N PRO A 123 -12.36 0.31 -12.27
CA PRO A 123 -13.63 0.93 -11.95
C PRO A 123 -14.17 0.53 -10.58
N PHE A 124 -13.81 -0.64 -10.05
CA PHE A 124 -14.21 -1.06 -8.70
C PHE A 124 -13.63 -0.17 -7.60
N ARG A 125 -12.53 0.54 -7.87
CA ARG A 125 -11.90 1.47 -6.90
C ARG A 125 -12.55 2.85 -6.88
N TRP A 126 -13.40 3.19 -7.85
CA TRP A 126 -13.99 4.53 -7.97
C TRP A 126 -14.91 4.86 -6.79
N LYS A 127 -15.72 3.89 -6.35
CA LYS A 127 -16.59 4.03 -5.16
C LYS A 127 -15.80 4.27 -3.87
N TRP A 128 -14.54 3.85 -3.83
CA TRP A 128 -13.66 3.97 -2.67
C TRP A 128 -12.87 5.28 -2.65
N ALA A 129 -12.81 6.03 -3.75
CA ALA A 129 -12.01 7.25 -3.87
C ALA A 129 -12.28 8.28 -2.77
N PHE A 130 -13.56 8.57 -2.50
CA PHE A 130 -13.95 9.54 -1.48
C PHE A 130 -13.61 9.07 -0.07
N PHE A 131 -13.77 7.77 0.20
CA PHE A 131 -13.37 7.19 1.47
C PHE A 131 -11.85 7.29 1.67
N VAL A 132 -11.06 6.90 0.67
CA VAL A 132 -9.59 6.89 0.75
C VAL A 132 -9.01 8.28 1.00
N PHE A 133 -9.47 9.31 0.28
CA PHE A 133 -8.92 10.67 0.44
C PHE A 133 -9.49 11.43 1.62
N PHE A 134 -10.81 11.48 1.75
CA PHE A 134 -11.48 12.38 2.68
C PHE A 134 -11.85 11.69 4.01
N GLY A 135 -11.74 10.36 4.08
CA GLY A 135 -12.08 9.62 5.30
C GLY A 135 -13.56 9.68 5.66
N LEU A 136 -14.45 9.91 4.68
CA LEU A 136 -15.90 9.96 4.89
C LEU A 136 -16.42 8.56 5.27
N GLY A 137 -16.37 8.24 6.57
CA GLY A 137 -16.68 6.91 7.09
C GLY A 137 -18.12 6.44 6.87
N PHE A 138 -19.07 7.36 6.68
CA PHE A 138 -20.45 7.04 6.32
C PHE A 138 -20.60 6.55 4.86
N MET A 139 -19.60 6.80 4.01
CA MET A 139 -19.55 6.33 2.62
C MET A 139 -18.86 4.97 2.47
N LEU A 140 -18.55 4.25 3.55
CA LEU A 140 -18.04 2.88 3.45
C LEU A 140 -19.02 2.04 2.59
N PRO A 141 -18.65 1.64 1.35
CA PRO A 141 -19.57 1.02 0.41
C PRO A 141 -19.80 -0.47 0.76
N LYS A 142 -19.82 -0.82 2.05
CA LYS A 142 -19.99 -2.19 2.54
C LYS A 142 -21.21 -2.88 1.95
N ARG A 143 -22.35 -2.18 1.89
CA ARG A 143 -23.57 -2.71 1.27
C ARG A 143 -23.40 -3.00 -0.22
N VAL A 144 -22.70 -2.12 -0.94
CA VAL A 144 -22.41 -2.30 -2.37
C VAL A 144 -21.47 -3.49 -2.58
N VAL A 145 -20.42 -3.60 -1.77
CA VAL A 145 -19.48 -4.74 -1.78
C VAL A 145 -20.18 -6.05 -1.45
N GLU A 146 -21.13 -6.05 -0.51
CA GLU A 146 -21.90 -7.25 -0.16
C GLU A 146 -22.85 -7.68 -1.28
N VAL A 147 -23.46 -6.74 -1.99
CA VAL A 147 -24.29 -7.04 -3.16
C VAL A 147 -23.43 -7.56 -4.31
N GLU A 148 -22.30 -6.90 -4.59
CA GLU A 148 -21.33 -7.35 -5.60
C GLU A 148 -20.80 -8.75 -5.29
N SER A 149 -20.45 -9.04 -4.03
CA SER A 149 -19.94 -10.35 -3.64
C SER A 149 -20.99 -11.46 -3.78
N ARG A 150 -22.27 -11.17 -3.48
CA ARG A 150 -23.39 -12.11 -3.72
C ARG A 150 -23.59 -12.38 -5.21
N ILE A 151 -23.58 -11.34 -6.04
CA ILE A 151 -23.71 -11.47 -7.50
C ILE A 151 -22.52 -12.25 -8.07
N ARG A 152 -21.30 -11.98 -7.59
CA ARG A 152 -20.05 -12.62 -7.98
C ARG A 152 -20.03 -14.12 -7.64
N ASN A 153 -20.45 -14.49 -6.43
CA ASN A 153 -20.58 -15.89 -6.03
C ASN A 153 -21.60 -16.64 -6.91
N GLY A 154 -22.60 -15.93 -7.46
CA GLY A 154 -23.53 -16.47 -8.44
C GLY A 154 -22.97 -16.59 -9.88
N MET A 155 -21.96 -15.79 -10.25
CA MET A 155 -21.34 -15.78 -11.59
C MET A 155 -20.05 -16.62 -11.71
N GLY A 156 -19.58 -17.26 -10.64
CA GLY A 156 -18.43 -18.17 -10.68
C GLY A 156 -17.06 -17.48 -10.79
N PHE A 157 -16.98 -16.16 -10.60
CA PHE A 157 -15.70 -15.46 -10.43
C PHE A 157 -15.12 -15.85 -9.07
N GLN A 158 -14.18 -16.80 -9.06
CA GLN A 158 -13.43 -17.17 -7.86
C GLN A 158 -12.43 -16.05 -7.53
N ASP A 159 -12.43 -15.61 -6.26
CA ASP A 159 -11.27 -14.90 -5.71
C ASP A 159 -10.03 -15.81 -5.85
N GLU A 160 -8.85 -15.25 -6.11
CA GLU A 160 -7.60 -16.01 -6.08
C GLU A 160 -7.31 -16.47 -4.63
N VAL A 161 -7.96 -17.55 -4.21
CA VAL A 161 -7.83 -18.15 -2.89
C VAL A 161 -6.37 -18.58 -2.69
N GLY A 162 -5.75 -18.10 -1.62
CA GLY A 162 -4.37 -18.48 -1.25
C GLY A 162 -3.27 -17.51 -1.65
N ARG A 163 -3.58 -16.45 -2.40
CA ARG A 163 -2.57 -15.49 -2.88
C ARG A 163 -1.95 -14.59 -1.79
N ASP A 164 -2.68 -14.38 -0.70
CA ASP A 164 -2.32 -13.48 0.40
C ASP A 164 -2.18 -14.27 1.70
N VAL A 165 -1.49 -15.41 1.61
CA VAL A 165 -1.21 -16.32 2.73
C VAL A 165 0.28 -16.31 2.94
N GLY A 166 0.71 -15.82 4.11
CA GLY A 166 2.10 -15.83 4.49
C GLY A 166 2.49 -17.12 5.18
N HIS A 167 3.70 -17.59 4.93
CA HIS A 167 4.34 -18.62 5.75
C HIS A 167 5.31 -17.92 6.71
N SER A 168 5.20 -18.25 7.99
CA SER A 168 6.14 -17.85 9.04
C SER A 168 6.81 -19.11 9.57
N ILE A 169 8.08 -18.99 9.95
CA ILE A 169 8.92 -20.06 10.50
C ILE A 169 8.54 -20.39 11.94
#